data_AF-A0A9D9H0K3-F1
#
_entry.id   AF-A0A9D9H0K3-F1
#
_cell.length_a   1.000
_cell.length_b   1.000
_cell.length_c   1.000
_cell.angle_alpha   90.00
_cell.angle_beta   90.00
_cell.angle_gamma   90.00
#
_symmetry.space_group_name_H-M   'P 1'
#
loop_
_entity.id
_entity.type
_entity.pdbx_description
1 polymer ?
#
loop_
_entity_poly.entity_id
_entity_poly.type
_entity_poly.pdbx_seq_one_letter_code
_entity_poly.pdbx_strand_id
1 'polypeptide(L)'
;MNNKRLKEVQGNSSYAGIQNLPQGTQNIPNTQMQSFMPQNQAGQYDVKSIAQKDLMSIQNLVDSGQIDYAQGQYLVNYVLNKAYNMVQNQNAQPVQQDSGIQDGFLEFEKEKADFFTPAGRSDVLAYLKNSNVNFDKDELSLISQLIEKLENSAVDRYLKQIAREKTLNDENEIAKKRLRANAQNSTFDDNKNRVFTREQIGKMSGAEFARNEKAIMEQLKKGLIR
;
A
#
# COMPACT_ATOMS: atom_id res chain seq x y z
N MET A 1 -47.03 -15.99 -21.04
CA MET A 1 -47.26 -16.93 -19.90
C MET A 1 -46.00 -16.87 -19.02
N ASN A 2 -45.96 -16.55 -17.73
CA ASN A 2 -46.92 -16.17 -16.71
C ASN A 2 -46.15 -15.38 -15.64
N ASN A 3 -46.58 -14.15 -15.37
CA ASN A 3 -46.24 -13.41 -14.15
C ASN A 3 -47.30 -13.73 -13.09
N LYS A 4 -46.91 -14.21 -11.90
CA LYS A 4 -47.83 -14.31 -10.74
C LYS A 4 -47.57 -13.17 -9.77
N ARG A 5 -48.53 -12.25 -9.73
CA ARG A 5 -48.78 -11.25 -8.69
C ARG A 5 -49.65 -11.85 -7.57
N LEU A 6 -49.44 -11.44 -6.33
CA LEU A 6 -50.38 -11.44 -5.19
C LEU A 6 -49.97 -10.23 -4.32
N LYS A 7 -50.63 -9.07 -4.42
CA LYS A 7 -51.91 -8.59 -3.84
C LYS A 7 -51.79 -8.01 -2.42
N GLU A 8 -52.14 -6.73 -2.36
CA GLU A 8 -52.37 -5.84 -1.22
C GLU A 8 -53.51 -6.33 -0.31
N VAL A 9 -53.47 -5.89 0.96
CA VAL A 9 -54.67 -5.64 1.77
C VAL A 9 -54.49 -4.31 2.53
N GLN A 10 -55.33 -3.35 2.19
CA GLN A 10 -55.63 -2.13 2.95
C GLN A 10 -56.59 -2.45 4.11
N GLY A 11 -56.57 -1.62 5.16
CA GLY A 11 -57.58 -1.63 6.21
C GLY A 11 -57.55 -0.35 7.05
N ASN A 12 -58.32 0.64 6.62
CA ASN A 12 -58.69 1.85 7.36
C ASN A 12 -59.42 1.53 8.68
N SER A 13 -59.31 2.42 9.67
CA SER A 13 -60.53 3.00 10.30
C SER A 13 -60.23 4.30 11.05
N SER A 14 -61.06 5.30 10.78
CA SER A 14 -61.15 6.63 11.41
C SER A 14 -62.05 6.61 12.66
N TYR A 15 -62.02 7.68 13.47
CA TYR A 15 -63.10 8.38 14.22
C TYR A 15 -62.45 9.19 15.37
N ALA A 16 -62.29 10.51 15.25
CA ALA A 16 -63.24 11.59 15.58
C ALA A 16 -63.12 12.11 17.04
N GLY A 17 -62.94 13.43 17.19
CA GLY A 17 -62.97 14.14 18.47
C GLY A 17 -62.56 15.60 18.34
N ILE A 18 -63.52 16.48 18.08
CA ILE A 18 -63.39 17.94 18.04
C ILE A 18 -63.91 18.48 19.38
N GLN A 19 -63.16 19.34 20.08
CA GLN A 19 -63.71 20.29 21.05
C GLN A 19 -62.96 21.64 20.97
N ASN A 20 -63.74 22.71 21.07
CA ASN A 20 -63.45 24.11 20.75
C ASN A 20 -63.30 24.98 22.02
N LEU A 21 -62.37 25.96 21.96
CA LEU A 21 -62.38 27.37 22.49
C LEU A 21 -62.36 27.64 24.02
N PRO A 22 -61.95 28.85 24.53
CA PRO A 22 -61.87 30.17 23.85
C PRO A 22 -60.62 31.06 24.10
N GLN A 23 -60.72 32.27 23.53
CA GLN A 23 -59.78 33.35 23.21
C GLN A 23 -59.14 34.11 24.38
N GLY A 24 -58.00 34.77 24.07
CA GLY A 24 -57.48 35.91 24.83
C GLY A 24 -56.48 36.72 23.98
N THR A 25 -56.95 37.83 23.40
CA THR A 25 -56.13 38.85 22.71
C THR A 25 -55.39 39.74 23.72
N GLN A 26 -54.08 39.96 23.56
CA GLN A 26 -53.41 41.22 23.92
C GLN A 26 -52.10 41.37 23.12
N ASN A 27 -51.77 42.63 22.80
CA ASN A 27 -50.81 43.09 21.81
C ASN A 27 -49.58 43.70 22.54
N ILE A 28 -48.34 43.32 22.13
CA ILE A 28 -46.99 43.97 22.29
C ILE A 28 -46.50 44.35 23.73
N PRO A 29 -45.18 44.46 24.07
CA PRO A 29 -44.03 44.88 23.25
C PRO A 29 -42.75 44.02 23.32
N ASN A 30 -41.87 44.28 22.33
CA ASN A 30 -40.49 43.84 22.22
C ASN A 30 -39.67 44.39 23.42
N THR A 31 -39.03 43.55 24.22
CA THR A 31 -38.09 44.00 25.27
C THR A 31 -36.90 43.06 25.36
N GLN A 32 -35.72 43.63 25.11
CA GLN A 32 -34.41 43.04 25.36
C GLN A 32 -34.33 42.57 26.81
N MET A 33 -33.96 41.31 27.02
CA MET A 33 -33.47 40.84 28.31
C MET A 33 -32.09 40.22 28.13
N GLN A 34 -31.11 41.04 28.49
CA GLN A 34 -29.72 40.69 28.68
C GLN A 34 -29.63 39.82 29.95
N SER A 35 -29.45 38.51 29.78
CA SER A 35 -29.17 37.61 30.91
C SER A 35 -27.65 37.49 31.09
N PHE A 36 -27.17 38.08 32.18
CA PHE A 36 -25.84 37.94 32.75
C PHE A 36 -25.41 36.47 32.80
N MET A 37 -24.39 36.11 32.01
CA MET A 37 -23.63 34.88 32.23
C MET A 37 -22.37 35.21 33.04
N PRO A 38 -22.05 34.47 34.10
CA PRO A 38 -20.81 34.64 34.83
C PRO A 38 -19.64 34.31 33.90
N GLN A 39 -18.75 35.28 33.75
CA GLN A 39 -17.53 35.24 32.98
C GLN A 39 -16.59 34.20 33.59
N ASN A 40 -16.57 32.97 33.04
CA ASN A 40 -15.53 32.01 33.37
C ASN A 40 -14.45 32.06 32.28
N GLN A 41 -13.22 32.25 32.75
CA GLN A 41 -12.07 32.70 31.97
C GLN A 41 -11.77 31.80 30.76
N ALA A 42 -11.74 32.43 29.59
CA ALA A 42 -11.22 31.84 28.36
C ALA A 42 -9.69 31.82 28.38
N GLY A 43 -9.07 30.73 27.90
CA GLY A 43 -7.72 30.81 27.34
C GLY A 43 -6.65 29.83 27.84
N GLN A 44 -6.99 28.65 28.37
CA GLN A 44 -5.97 27.61 28.62
C GLN A 44 -6.33 26.33 27.86
N TYR A 45 -5.52 25.99 26.85
CA TYR A 45 -5.57 24.64 26.26
C TYR A 45 -5.25 23.64 27.39
N ASP A 46 -6.14 22.68 27.65
CA ASP A 46 -5.85 21.59 28.58
C ASP A 46 -4.89 20.59 27.91
N VAL A 47 -3.63 20.99 27.80
CA VAL A 47 -2.55 20.20 27.17
C VAL A 47 -2.45 18.82 27.82
N LYS A 48 -2.80 18.70 29.10
CA LYS A 48 -2.80 17.42 29.81
C LYS A 48 -3.84 16.45 29.24
N SER A 49 -5.09 16.89 29.03
CA SER A 49 -6.10 15.99 28.45
C SER A 49 -5.82 15.64 26.99
N ILE A 50 -5.26 16.57 26.22
CA ILE A 50 -4.84 16.33 24.83
C ILE A 50 -3.76 15.25 24.78
N ALA A 51 -2.68 15.43 25.53
CA ALA A 51 -1.59 14.46 25.59
C ALA A 51 -2.06 13.09 26.12
N GLN A 52 -2.93 13.08 27.13
CA GLN A 52 -3.49 11.85 27.68
C GLN A 52 -4.30 11.06 26.63
N LYS A 53 -5.12 11.76 25.84
CA LYS A 53 -5.91 11.13 24.77
C LYS A 53 -5.01 10.51 23.70
N ASP A 54 -3.97 11.22 23.28
CA ASP A 54 -3.05 10.75 22.25
C ASP A 54 -2.24 9.54 22.75
N LEU A 55 -1.77 9.57 24.01
CA LEU A 55 -1.09 8.43 24.63
C LEU A 55 -1.98 7.19 24.75
N MET A 56 -3.25 7.35 25.11
CA MET A 56 -4.19 6.21 25.14
C MET A 56 -4.44 5.64 23.74
N SER A 57 -4.49 6.50 22.73
CA SER A 57 -4.65 6.06 21.33
C SER A 57 -3.44 5.25 20.87
N ILE A 58 -2.22 5.70 21.19
CA ILE A 58 -0.98 4.96 20.89
C ILE A 58 -0.96 3.62 21.64
N GLN A 59 -1.35 3.60 22.90
CA GLN A 59 -1.42 2.36 23.68
C GLN A 59 -2.37 1.35 23.05
N ASN A 60 -3.56 1.79 22.61
CA ASN A 60 -4.51 0.91 21.91
C ASN A 60 -3.95 0.35 20.59
N LEU A 61 -3.16 1.14 19.86
CA LEU A 61 -2.53 0.68 18.61
C LEU A 61 -1.46 -0.38 18.87
N VAL A 62 -0.69 -0.23 19.95
CA VAL A 62 0.28 -1.25 20.39
C VAL A 62 -0.43 -2.50 20.88
N ASP A 63 -1.45 -2.37 21.72
CA ASP A 63 -2.19 -3.49 22.30
C ASP A 63 -2.98 -4.28 21.25
N SER A 64 -3.50 -3.61 20.23
CA SER A 64 -4.18 -4.25 19.08
C SER A 64 -3.23 -4.84 18.06
N GLY A 65 -1.90 -4.68 18.21
CA GLY A 65 -0.89 -5.19 17.31
C GLY A 65 -0.85 -4.49 15.94
N GLN A 66 -1.48 -3.33 15.81
CA GLN A 66 -1.45 -2.54 14.57
C GLN A 66 -0.09 -1.87 14.34
N ILE A 67 0.62 -1.58 15.43
CA ILE A 67 2.00 -1.07 15.41
C ILE A 67 2.86 -1.88 16.39
N ASP A 68 4.16 -1.96 16.11
CA ASP A 68 5.10 -2.58 17.03
C ASP A 68 5.47 -1.65 18.20
N TYR A 69 6.13 -2.20 19.22
CA TYR A 69 6.52 -1.44 20.41
C TYR A 69 7.48 -0.27 20.09
N ALA A 70 8.39 -0.44 19.14
CA ALA A 70 9.34 0.61 18.78
C ALA A 70 8.61 1.78 18.10
N GLN A 71 7.70 1.48 17.18
CA GLN A 71 6.79 2.44 16.55
C GLN A 71 5.95 3.18 17.59
N GLY A 72 5.41 2.47 18.59
CA GLY A 72 4.69 3.08 19.71
C GLY A 72 5.54 4.07 20.50
N GLN A 73 6.79 3.71 20.85
CA GLN A 73 7.69 4.60 21.59
C GLN A 73 8.06 5.87 20.81
N TYR A 74 8.22 5.79 19.48
CA TYR A 74 8.42 6.99 18.66
C TYR A 74 7.23 7.96 18.74
N LEU A 75 6.00 7.44 18.69
CA LEU A 75 4.80 8.25 18.80
C LEU A 75 4.62 8.84 20.19
N VAL A 76 4.93 8.09 21.26
CA VAL A 76 4.93 8.61 22.63
C VAL A 76 5.87 9.81 22.76
N ASN A 77 7.10 9.69 22.24
CA ASN A 77 8.06 10.78 22.24
C ASN A 77 7.57 12.00 21.46
N TYR A 78 6.90 11.79 20.32
CA TYR A 78 6.29 12.86 19.55
C TYR A 78 5.22 13.61 20.36
N VAL A 79 4.30 12.89 21.02
CA VAL A 79 3.24 13.48 21.86
C VAL A 79 3.83 14.28 23.02
N LEU A 80 4.88 13.77 23.66
CA LEU A 80 5.56 14.47 24.76
C LEU A 80 6.21 15.78 24.29
N ASN A 81 6.88 15.77 23.14
CA ASN A 81 7.47 16.99 22.55
C ASN A 81 6.39 17.99 22.14
N LYS A 82 5.29 17.52 21.53
CA LYS A 82 4.13 18.35 21.16
C LYS A 82 3.53 19.01 22.40
N ALA A 83 3.25 18.23 23.46
CA ALA A 83 2.73 18.74 24.71
C ALA A 83 3.68 19.76 25.38
N TYR A 84 4.99 19.47 25.38
CA TYR A 84 6.00 20.40 25.88
C TYR A 84 5.96 21.74 25.13
N ASN A 85 5.95 21.71 23.79
CA ASN A 85 5.86 22.92 22.97
C ASN A 85 4.56 23.69 23.20
N MET A 86 3.44 22.98 23.41
CA MET A 86 2.17 23.62 23.75
C MET A 86 2.24 24.35 25.09
N VAL A 87 2.91 23.80 26.11
CA VAL A 87 3.11 24.46 27.41
C VAL A 87 4.09 25.63 27.30
N GLN A 88 5.17 25.51 26.53
CA GLN A 88 6.13 26.61 26.34
C GLN A 88 5.50 27.83 25.65
N ASN A 89 4.53 27.60 24.76
CA ASN A 89 3.83 28.65 24.03
C ASN A 89 2.58 29.20 24.77
N GLN A 90 2.27 28.76 25.99
CA GLN A 90 1.08 29.20 26.76
C GLN A 90 1.12 30.65 27.24
N ASN A 91 2.26 31.34 27.20
CA ASN A 91 2.34 32.77 27.54
C ASN A 91 2.09 33.70 26.32
N ALA A 92 1.83 33.15 25.14
CA ALA A 92 1.28 33.94 24.04
C ALA A 92 -0.21 34.18 24.31
N GLN A 93 -0.61 35.46 24.34
CA GLN A 93 -1.98 35.94 24.48
C GLN A 93 -2.99 35.07 23.71
N PRO A 94 -4.24 34.95 24.20
CA PRO A 94 -5.27 34.21 23.49
C PRO A 94 -5.44 34.86 22.12
N VAL A 95 -4.98 34.16 21.09
CA VAL A 95 -5.43 34.43 19.73
C VAL A 95 -6.93 34.21 19.81
N GLN A 96 -7.67 35.32 19.81
CA GLN A 96 -9.08 35.32 19.45
C GLN A 96 -9.18 34.39 18.25
N GLN A 97 -10.06 33.40 18.33
CA GLN A 97 -10.37 32.52 17.23
C GLN A 97 -11.04 33.37 16.15
N ASP A 98 -10.24 34.20 15.51
CA ASP A 98 -10.54 34.82 14.24
C ASP A 98 -10.78 33.66 13.29
N SER A 99 -11.82 33.80 12.49
CA SER A 99 -12.25 32.81 11.52
C SER A 99 -11.29 32.78 10.31
N GLY A 100 -9.99 33.01 10.56
CA GLY A 100 -8.92 32.69 9.64
C GLY A 100 -8.52 31.24 9.88
N ILE A 101 -9.29 30.30 9.33
CA ILE A 101 -8.81 28.94 9.12
C ILE A 101 -7.54 29.09 8.27
N GLN A 102 -6.36 29.06 8.90
CA GLN A 102 -5.13 28.71 8.21
C GLN A 102 -5.27 27.23 7.89
N ASP A 103 -5.99 26.94 6.81
CA ASP A 103 -6.20 25.59 6.33
C ASP A 103 -4.81 25.06 5.97
N GLY A 104 -4.30 24.10 6.75
CA GLY A 104 -2.99 23.50 6.50
C GLY A 104 -2.88 23.00 5.06
N PHE A 105 -4.00 22.62 4.45
CA PHE A 105 -4.07 22.29 3.03
C PHE A 105 -3.85 23.49 2.11
N LEU A 106 -4.39 24.67 2.41
CA LEU A 106 -4.13 25.90 1.64
C LEU A 106 -2.65 26.30 1.71
N GLU A 107 -2.01 26.16 2.86
CA GLU A 107 -0.58 26.46 2.99
C GLU A 107 0.29 25.42 2.29
N PHE A 108 -0.07 24.15 2.41
CA PHE A 108 0.61 23.05 1.73
C PHE A 108 0.48 23.15 0.20
N GLU A 109 -0.70 23.46 -0.34
CA GLU A 109 -0.92 23.59 -1.78
C GLU A 109 -0.10 24.74 -2.41
N LYS A 110 0.23 25.80 -1.64
CA LYS A 110 1.13 26.85 -2.13
C LYS A 110 2.54 26.34 -2.40
N GLU A 111 3.02 25.37 -1.61
CA GLU A 111 4.37 24.81 -1.75
C GLU A 111 4.40 23.62 -2.70
N LYS A 112 3.41 22.74 -2.59
CA LYS A 112 3.28 21.52 -3.39
C LYS A 112 1.92 21.47 -4.07
N ALA A 113 1.77 22.34 -5.06
CA ALA A 113 0.59 22.38 -5.92
C ALA A 113 0.32 21.02 -6.56
N ASP A 114 -0.96 20.64 -6.61
CA ASP A 114 -1.44 19.41 -7.23
C ASP A 114 -0.87 18.11 -6.68
N PHE A 115 -0.20 18.12 -5.52
CA PHE A 115 0.44 16.91 -4.99
C PHE A 115 -0.53 15.75 -4.79
N PHE A 116 -1.75 16.05 -4.34
CA PHE A 116 -2.81 15.06 -4.09
C PHE A 116 -3.78 14.87 -5.28
N THR A 117 -3.57 15.58 -6.39
CA THR A 117 -4.43 15.51 -7.58
C THR A 117 -4.29 14.19 -8.36
N PRO A 118 -3.09 13.55 -8.48
CA PRO A 118 -2.93 12.28 -9.19
C PRO A 118 -3.78 11.14 -8.63
N ALA A 119 -4.16 10.21 -9.52
CA ALA A 119 -4.88 8.99 -9.18
C ALA A 119 -4.13 8.18 -8.11
N GLY A 120 -4.82 7.81 -7.04
CA GLY A 120 -4.26 7.14 -5.86
C GLY A 120 -3.93 8.07 -4.70
N ARG A 121 -3.54 9.32 -4.97
CA ARG A 121 -3.35 10.36 -3.93
C ARG A 121 -4.64 11.13 -3.62
N SER A 122 -5.58 11.18 -4.56
CA SER A 122 -6.92 11.76 -4.36
C SER A 122 -7.69 11.08 -3.23
N ASP A 123 -7.53 9.76 -3.09
CA ASP A 123 -8.18 8.97 -2.04
C ASP A 123 -7.57 9.28 -0.67
N VAL A 124 -6.26 9.54 -0.62
CA VAL A 124 -5.58 10.00 0.59
C VAL A 124 -6.10 11.37 1.00
N LEU A 125 -6.24 12.30 0.05
CA LEU A 125 -6.83 13.62 0.32
C LEU A 125 -8.25 13.50 0.87
N ALA A 126 -9.09 12.64 0.28
CA ALA A 126 -10.43 12.39 0.76
C ALA A 126 -10.44 11.84 2.18
N TYR A 127 -9.55 10.88 2.48
CA TYR A 127 -9.39 10.34 3.83
C TYR A 127 -8.98 11.42 4.84
N LEU A 128 -7.97 12.23 4.51
CA LEU A 128 -7.46 13.26 5.41
C LEU A 128 -8.53 14.34 5.68
N LYS A 129 -9.24 14.81 4.65
CA LYS A 129 -10.33 15.80 4.78
C LYS A 129 -11.52 15.28 5.58
N ASN A 130 -11.77 13.97 5.54
CA ASN A 130 -12.85 13.33 6.29
C ASN A 130 -12.42 12.89 7.70
N SER A 131 -11.16 13.07 8.06
CA SER A 131 -10.68 12.76 9.40
C SER A 131 -11.13 13.85 10.38
N ASN A 132 -11.42 13.47 11.63
CA ASN A 132 -11.71 14.43 12.70
C ASN A 132 -10.44 15.09 13.27
N VAL A 133 -9.39 15.22 12.44
CA VAL A 133 -8.07 15.75 12.80
C VAL A 133 -7.80 16.96 11.91
N ASN A 134 -7.40 18.06 12.54
CA ASN A 134 -6.91 19.22 11.80
C ASN A 134 -5.42 19.03 11.54
N PHE A 135 -5.03 18.88 10.28
CA PHE A 135 -3.63 18.74 9.88
C PHE A 135 -3.01 20.10 9.64
N ASP A 136 -1.83 20.32 10.21
CA ASP A 136 -0.99 21.46 9.86
C ASP A 136 -0.12 21.18 8.62
N LYS A 137 0.55 22.21 8.13
CA LYS A 137 1.41 22.14 6.94
C LYS A 137 2.55 21.13 7.09
N ASP A 138 3.14 21.04 8.28
CA ASP A 138 4.30 20.19 8.54
C ASP A 138 3.90 18.71 8.55
N GLU A 139 2.74 18.40 9.13
CA GLU A 139 2.12 17.06 9.09
C GLU A 139 1.78 16.66 7.63
N LEU A 140 1.19 17.56 6.84
CA LEU A 140 0.92 17.32 5.42
C LEU A 140 2.21 17.13 4.61
N SER A 141 3.27 17.89 4.93
CA SER A 141 4.59 17.72 4.33
C SER A 141 5.17 16.34 4.65
N LEU A 142 5.08 15.88 5.90
CA LEU A 142 5.55 14.55 6.29
C LEU A 142 4.77 13.43 5.57
N ILE A 143 3.45 13.56 5.50
CA ILE A 143 2.59 12.62 4.76
C ILE A 143 2.98 12.59 3.28
N SER A 144 3.21 13.76 2.67
CA SER A 144 3.61 13.85 1.26
C SER A 144 4.94 13.13 1.00
N GLN A 145 5.93 13.30 1.88
CA GLN A 145 7.22 12.64 1.77
C GLN A 145 7.10 11.11 1.92
N LEU A 146 6.22 10.63 2.79
CA LEU A 146 5.97 9.20 2.96
C LEU A 146 5.35 8.59 1.70
N ILE A 147 4.36 9.28 1.12
CA ILE A 147 3.71 8.86 -0.13
C ILE A 147 4.73 8.80 -1.27
N GLU A 148 5.52 9.85 -1.47
CA GLU A 148 6.57 9.88 -2.50
C GLU A 148 7.57 8.73 -2.31
N LYS A 149 8.03 8.47 -1.08
CA LYS A 149 8.94 7.35 -0.80
C LYS A 149 8.32 6.00 -1.12
N LEU A 150 7.04 5.80 -0.78
CA LEU A 150 6.33 4.55 -1.06
C LEU A 150 6.19 4.32 -2.56
N GLU A 151 5.78 5.34 -3.30
CA GLU A 151 5.61 5.31 -4.75
C GLU A 151 6.93 5.05 -5.45
N ASN A 152 7.99 5.79 -5.10
CA ASN A 152 9.32 5.58 -5.65
C ASN A 152 9.83 4.16 -5.37
N SER A 153 9.61 3.65 -4.15
CA SER A 153 9.96 2.27 -3.80
C SER A 153 9.19 1.23 -4.62
N ALA A 154 7.91 1.49 -4.93
CA ALA A 154 7.10 0.61 -5.76
C ALA A 154 7.60 0.60 -7.21
N VAL A 155 7.90 1.78 -7.77
CA VAL A 155 8.47 1.92 -9.12
C VAL A 155 9.82 1.23 -9.21
N ASP A 156 10.72 1.44 -8.25
CA ASP A 156 12.04 0.81 -8.21
C ASP A 156 11.95 -0.72 -8.18
N ARG A 157 11.02 -1.27 -7.37
CA ARG A 157 10.79 -2.72 -7.31
C ARG A 157 10.31 -3.25 -8.66
N TYR A 158 9.40 -2.55 -9.32
CA TYR A 158 8.90 -2.94 -10.64
C TYR A 158 10.01 -2.91 -11.70
N LEU A 159 10.81 -1.84 -11.76
CA LEU A 159 11.92 -1.73 -12.71
C LEU A 159 12.98 -2.83 -12.49
N LYS A 160 13.32 -3.13 -11.23
CA LYS A 160 14.22 -4.24 -10.90
C LYS A 160 13.66 -5.59 -11.34
N GLN A 161 12.36 -5.80 -11.20
CA GLN A 161 11.71 -7.04 -11.65
C GLN A 161 11.79 -7.19 -13.17
N ILE A 162 11.49 -6.13 -13.93
CA ILE A 162 11.61 -6.15 -15.40
C ILE A 162 13.06 -6.43 -15.82
N ALA A 163 14.02 -5.75 -15.20
CA ALA A 163 15.44 -5.95 -15.52
C ALA A 163 15.86 -7.41 -15.29
N ARG A 164 15.44 -8.00 -14.16
CA ARG A 164 15.70 -9.41 -13.85
C ARG A 164 15.09 -10.35 -14.88
N GLU A 165 13.85 -10.11 -15.28
CA GLU A 165 13.15 -10.93 -16.26
C GLU A 165 13.83 -10.89 -17.63
N LYS A 166 14.27 -9.70 -18.06
CA LYS A 166 15.09 -9.54 -19.27
C LYS A 166 16.38 -10.36 -19.18
N THR A 167 17.11 -10.28 -18.07
CA THR A 167 18.34 -11.07 -17.85
C THR A 167 18.07 -12.57 -17.95
N LEU A 168 17.03 -13.08 -17.29
CA LEU A 168 16.68 -14.50 -17.35
C LEU A 168 16.32 -14.94 -18.77
N ASN A 169 15.61 -14.10 -19.53
CA ASN A 169 15.29 -14.40 -20.92
C ASN A 169 16.54 -14.44 -21.81
N ASP A 170 17.44 -13.46 -21.65
CA ASP A 170 18.71 -13.41 -22.39
C ASP A 170 19.58 -14.64 -22.05
N GLU A 171 19.67 -15.02 -20.78
CA GLU A 171 20.37 -16.22 -20.32
C GLU A 171 19.76 -17.51 -20.88
N ASN A 172 18.42 -17.60 -20.90
CA ASN A 172 17.72 -18.74 -21.49
C ASN A 172 17.97 -18.85 -23.00
N GLU A 173 17.97 -17.74 -23.74
CA GLU A 173 18.29 -17.74 -25.16
C GLU A 173 19.75 -18.14 -25.42
N ILE A 174 20.69 -17.69 -24.58
CA ILE A 174 22.09 -18.13 -24.62
C ILE A 174 22.18 -19.64 -24.35
N ALA A 175 21.48 -20.14 -23.33
CA ALA A 175 21.46 -21.57 -22.99
C ALA A 175 20.90 -22.41 -24.14
N LYS A 176 19.78 -21.99 -24.76
CA LYS A 176 19.22 -22.65 -25.95
C LYS A 176 20.20 -22.65 -27.12
N LYS A 177 20.88 -21.54 -27.39
CA LYS A 177 21.90 -21.46 -28.45
C LYS A 177 23.06 -22.42 -28.17
N ARG A 178 23.54 -22.49 -26.92
CA ARG A 178 24.58 -23.44 -26.50
C ARG A 178 24.13 -24.89 -26.64
N LEU A 179 22.91 -25.22 -26.23
CA LEU A 179 22.34 -26.56 -26.40
C LEU A 179 22.24 -26.95 -27.87
N ARG A 180 21.76 -26.04 -28.74
CA ARG A 180 21.71 -26.26 -30.18
C ARG A 180 23.10 -26.45 -30.78
N ALA A 181 24.07 -25.63 -30.41
CA ALA A 181 25.45 -25.75 -30.87
C ALA A 181 26.07 -27.08 -30.42
N ASN A 182 25.86 -27.50 -29.17
CA ASN A 182 26.34 -28.79 -28.68
C ASN A 182 25.63 -29.96 -29.37
N ALA A 183 24.33 -29.86 -29.68
CA ALA A 183 23.59 -30.89 -30.41
C ALA A 183 23.99 -30.98 -31.90
N GLN A 184 24.40 -29.87 -32.52
CA GLN A 184 24.94 -29.87 -33.88
C GLN A 184 26.38 -30.38 -33.91
N ASN A 185 27.19 -30.02 -32.91
CA ASN A 185 28.57 -30.47 -32.77
C ASN A 185 28.70 -31.88 -32.18
N SER A 186 27.62 -32.43 -31.60
CA SER A 186 27.49 -33.87 -31.34
C SER A 186 27.20 -34.63 -32.64
N THR A 187 27.97 -34.34 -33.69
CA THR A 187 28.24 -35.33 -34.70
C THR A 187 28.99 -36.43 -33.95
N PHE A 188 28.26 -37.48 -33.60
CA PHE A 188 28.72 -38.63 -32.84
C PHE A 188 30.05 -39.14 -33.41
N ASP A 189 31.17 -38.73 -32.81
CA ASP A 189 32.46 -39.41 -32.96
C ASP A 189 32.49 -40.64 -32.03
N ASP A 190 31.34 -41.34 -31.95
CA ASP A 190 31.13 -42.56 -31.16
C ASP A 190 32.15 -43.63 -31.57
N ASN A 191 32.58 -43.60 -32.84
CA ASN A 191 33.57 -44.53 -33.37
C ASN A 191 35.01 -44.30 -32.86
N LYS A 192 35.35 -43.12 -32.33
CA LYS A 192 36.70 -42.86 -31.78
C LYS A 192 36.85 -43.28 -30.33
N ASN A 193 35.77 -43.24 -29.55
CA ASN A 193 35.79 -43.62 -28.13
C ASN A 193 35.15 -44.98 -27.83
N ARG A 194 34.48 -45.62 -28.81
CA ARG A 194 33.91 -46.95 -28.63
C ARG A 194 34.97 -48.04 -28.74
N VAL A 195 35.12 -48.82 -27.67
CA VAL A 195 35.91 -50.06 -27.69
C VAL A 195 35.11 -51.18 -28.38
N PHE A 196 35.67 -51.79 -29.41
CA PHE A 196 35.07 -52.88 -30.16
C PHE A 196 35.40 -54.22 -29.51
N THR A 197 34.40 -55.08 -29.37
CA THR A 197 34.61 -56.47 -28.92
C THR A 197 34.76 -57.41 -30.12
N ARG A 198 35.37 -58.58 -29.91
CA ARG A 198 35.57 -59.58 -30.96
C ARG A 198 34.25 -60.05 -31.56
N GLU A 199 33.23 -60.22 -30.72
CA GLU A 199 31.88 -60.62 -31.12
C GLU A 199 31.18 -59.53 -31.93
N GLN A 200 31.41 -58.26 -31.61
CA GLN A 200 30.86 -57.15 -32.38
C GLN A 200 31.51 -57.06 -33.75
N ILE A 201 32.83 -57.19 -33.83
CA ILE A 201 33.56 -57.20 -35.11
C ILE A 201 33.08 -58.35 -35.99
N GLY A 202 32.89 -59.54 -35.41
CA GLY A 202 32.39 -60.72 -36.15
C GLY A 202 30.94 -60.60 -36.63
N LYS A 203 30.15 -59.67 -36.06
CA LYS A 203 28.77 -59.38 -36.46
C LYS A 203 28.63 -58.17 -37.38
N MET A 204 29.71 -57.42 -37.63
CA MET A 204 29.68 -56.27 -38.55
C MET A 204 29.66 -56.73 -40.00
N SER A 205 28.93 -55.99 -40.83
CA SER A 205 29.06 -56.12 -42.29
C SER A 205 30.45 -55.63 -42.76
N GLY A 206 30.90 -56.08 -43.93
CA GLY A 206 32.18 -55.65 -44.49
C GLY A 206 32.29 -54.13 -44.69
N ALA A 207 31.18 -53.47 -45.00
CA ALA A 207 31.12 -52.01 -45.13
C ALA A 207 31.22 -51.29 -43.77
N GLU A 208 30.65 -51.86 -42.71
CA GLU A 208 30.77 -51.34 -41.35
C GLU A 208 32.17 -51.57 -40.77
N PHE A 209 32.79 -52.70 -41.10
CA PHE A 209 34.17 -52.97 -40.74
C PHE A 209 35.11 -51.96 -41.39
N ALA A 210 35.01 -51.75 -42.71
CA ALA A 210 35.87 -50.80 -43.44
C ALA A 210 35.76 -49.36 -42.89
N ARG A 211 34.58 -48.94 -42.44
CA ARG A 211 34.38 -47.62 -41.81
C ARG A 211 35.08 -47.48 -40.45
N ASN A 212 35.22 -48.57 -39.71
CA ASN A 212 35.77 -48.61 -38.35
C ASN A 212 37.17 -49.24 -38.26
N GLU A 213 37.71 -49.70 -39.38
CA GLU A 213 38.93 -50.52 -39.47
C GLU A 213 40.11 -49.89 -38.74
N LYS A 214 40.34 -48.58 -38.95
CA LYS A 214 41.45 -47.86 -38.31
C LYS A 214 41.36 -47.89 -36.78
N ALA A 215 40.16 -47.71 -36.23
CA ALA A 215 39.93 -47.73 -34.78
C ALA A 215 40.03 -49.15 -34.22
N ILE A 216 39.49 -50.15 -34.93
CA ILE A 216 39.58 -51.57 -34.55
C ILE A 216 41.04 -52.04 -34.52
N MET A 217 41.83 -51.72 -35.57
CA MET A 217 43.25 -52.09 -35.65
C MET A 217 44.09 -51.42 -34.57
N GLU A 218 43.79 -50.17 -34.23
CA GLU A 218 44.48 -49.47 -33.14
C GLU A 218 44.18 -50.11 -31.77
N GLN A 219 42.94 -50.54 -31.54
CA GLN A 219 42.54 -51.23 -30.31
C GLN A 219 43.12 -52.65 -30.21
N LEU A 220 43.21 -53.37 -31.33
CA LEU A 220 43.95 -54.65 -31.42
C LEU A 220 45.42 -54.46 -31.04
N LYS A 221 46.08 -53.44 -31.61
CA LYS A 221 47.49 -53.12 -31.31
C LYS A 221 47.72 -52.75 -29.84
N LYS A 222 46.75 -52.09 -29.20
CA LYS A 222 46.79 -51.71 -27.77
C LYS A 222 46.35 -52.84 -26.82
N GLY A 223 45.94 -54.01 -27.33
CA GLY A 223 45.46 -55.12 -26.51
C GLY A 223 44.12 -54.86 -25.81
N LEU A 224 43.34 -53.90 -26.31
CA LEU A 224 42.03 -53.52 -25.76
C LEU A 224 40.91 -54.47 -26.20
N ILE A 225 41.16 -55.27 -27.24
CA ILE A 225 40.27 -56.31 -27.77
C ILE A 225 40.85 -57.65 -27.34
N ARG A 226 40.09 -58.42 -26.57
CA ARG A 226 40.48 -59.75 -26.06
C ARG A 226 39.69 -60.86 -26.76
#